data_AF-A0A0F9DU18-F1
#
_entry.id   AF-A0A0F9DU18-F1
#
_cell.length_a   1.000
_cell.length_b   1.000
_cell.length_c   1.000
_cell.angle_alpha   90.00
_cell.angle_beta   90.00
_cell.angle_gamma   90.00
#
_symmetry.space_group_name_H-M   'P 1'
#
loop_
_entity.id
_entity.type
_entity.pdbx_description
1 polymer ?
#
loop_
_entity_poly.entity_id
_entity_poly.type
_entity_poly.pdbx_seq_one_letter_code
_entity_poly.pdbx_strand_id
1 'polypeptide(L)'
;MGHNLAERLKGAGLDVQVDPTLAPLPTVTETAKPVLTPVAQGTLSSGQDLGVVRTSNDARGSIQVLRSLMIENGLQVLGQGEVGDPTGRAWAEAGEIDRRGHESGLGLVEEVSREIERVADRARELLDAGWRRVDVITDHGWLLLPGELPKMELPVGVTVVKKGRCARLKEGAQVGVPTVPWHWDSTVRIGLAPGVTCFEAGQVYEHGGVSLQECVVPRLRVTVGKAATATGGPEITRVKWLGLMCRIEYSGVAAGAAVDIRGLPADPGTSIAEKAKETTGEGKVSLLVPDEQCEGEEVHVVIIAPGGGIRFMSVSLANA
;
A
#
# COMPACT_ATOMS: atom_id res chain seq x y z
N MET A 1 2.49 -5.14 -12.99
CA MET A 1 1.95 -4.34 -11.87
C MET A 1 3.04 -3.55 -11.14
N GLY A 2 4.09 -4.18 -10.58
CA GLY A 2 5.14 -3.46 -9.83
C GLY A 2 5.86 -2.34 -10.58
N HIS A 3 6.22 -2.55 -11.86
CA HIS A 3 6.80 -1.48 -12.67
C HIS A 3 5.83 -0.33 -12.92
N ASN A 4 4.54 -0.60 -13.17
CA ASN A 4 3.53 0.45 -13.33
C ASN A 4 3.36 1.26 -12.05
N LEU A 5 3.38 0.62 -10.87
CA LEU A 5 3.38 1.31 -9.59
C LEU A 5 4.62 2.20 -9.43
N ALA A 6 5.81 1.69 -9.80
CA ALA A 6 7.03 2.47 -9.73
C ALA A 6 6.97 3.71 -10.65
N GLU A 7 6.51 3.56 -11.89
CA GLU A 7 6.36 4.67 -12.82
C GLU A 7 5.33 5.70 -12.32
N ARG A 8 4.22 5.24 -11.74
CA ARG A 8 3.21 6.11 -11.13
C ARG A 8 3.78 6.94 -9.97
N LEU A 9 4.52 6.29 -9.07
CA LEU A 9 5.16 6.95 -7.93
C LEU A 9 6.27 7.92 -8.37
N LYS A 10 7.10 7.56 -9.35
CA LYS A 10 8.11 8.46 -9.95
C LYS A 10 7.47 9.66 -10.63
N GLY A 11 6.38 9.44 -11.39
CA GLY A 11 5.61 10.51 -12.02
C GLY A 11 5.01 11.49 -11.00
N ALA A 12 4.82 11.05 -9.75
CA ALA A 12 4.40 11.88 -8.63
C ALA A 12 5.59 12.55 -7.88
N GLY A 13 6.81 12.49 -8.42
CA GLY A 13 8.00 13.16 -7.87
C GLY A 13 8.71 12.39 -6.76
N LEU A 14 8.38 11.11 -6.55
CA LEU A 14 9.02 10.26 -5.54
C LEU A 14 10.25 9.55 -6.11
N ASP A 15 11.24 9.29 -5.25
CA ASP A 15 12.35 8.42 -5.58
C ASP A 15 11.95 6.96 -5.31
N VAL A 16 12.16 6.09 -6.30
CA VAL A 16 11.70 4.70 -6.29
C VAL A 16 12.81 3.78 -6.78
N GLN A 17 13.28 2.92 -5.87
CA GLN A 17 14.11 1.77 -6.22
C GLN A 17 13.23 0.53 -6.33
N VAL A 18 13.45 -0.28 -7.36
CA VAL A 18 12.74 -1.55 -7.58
C VAL A 18 13.76 -2.68 -7.60
N ASP A 19 13.64 -3.61 -6.66
CA ASP A 19 14.49 -4.80 -6.58
C ASP A 19 13.62 -6.06 -6.77
N PRO A 20 14.02 -7.03 -7.62
CA PRO A 20 13.33 -8.31 -7.70
C PRO A 20 13.67 -9.16 -6.47
N THR A 21 12.66 -9.88 -5.96
CA THR A 21 12.81 -10.85 -4.88
C THR A 21 12.07 -12.14 -5.22
N LEU A 22 12.34 -13.22 -4.49
CA LEU A 22 11.69 -14.51 -4.68
C LEU A 22 10.64 -14.75 -3.61
N ALA A 23 9.43 -15.12 -4.03
CA ALA A 23 8.35 -15.55 -3.14
C ALA A 23 8.68 -16.92 -2.51
N PRO A 24 8.32 -17.13 -1.23
CA PRO A 24 8.38 -18.44 -0.58
C PRO A 24 7.53 -19.49 -1.32
N LEU A 25 7.93 -20.76 -1.24
CA LEU A 25 7.20 -21.87 -1.88
C LEU A 25 6.40 -22.70 -0.87
N PRO A 26 5.13 -23.05 -1.19
CA PRO A 26 4.39 -22.62 -2.38
C PRO A 26 4.01 -21.13 -2.31
N THR A 27 3.82 -20.50 -3.46
CA THR A 27 3.50 -19.06 -3.58
C THR A 27 2.04 -18.77 -3.22
N VAL A 28 1.63 -19.15 -2.01
CA VAL A 28 0.30 -18.91 -1.44
C VAL A 28 0.41 -18.04 -0.22
N THR A 29 -0.60 -17.21 0.03
CA THR A 29 -0.65 -16.26 1.13
C THR A 29 -0.32 -16.90 2.48
N GLU A 30 -0.87 -18.08 2.77
CA GLU A 30 -0.64 -18.76 4.06
C GLU A 30 0.83 -19.13 4.30
N THR A 31 1.57 -19.43 3.24
CA THR A 31 3.01 -19.71 3.32
C THR A 31 3.83 -18.43 3.27
N ALA A 32 3.54 -17.54 2.32
CA ALA A 32 4.42 -16.45 1.95
C ALA A 32 4.25 -15.20 2.84
N LYS A 33 3.02 -14.83 3.21
CA LYS A 33 2.74 -13.65 4.04
C LYS A 33 3.43 -13.72 5.41
N PRO A 34 3.42 -14.86 6.14
CA PRO A 34 4.14 -14.95 7.40
C PRO A 34 5.66 -14.77 7.27
N VAL A 35 6.27 -15.09 6.13
CA VAL A 35 7.72 -14.91 5.90
C VAL A 35 8.07 -13.42 5.77
N LEU A 36 7.16 -12.64 5.18
CA LEU A 36 7.32 -11.20 5.03
C LEU A 36 6.89 -10.41 6.27
N THR A 37 6.13 -11.04 7.18
CA THR A 37 5.61 -10.38 8.37
C THR A 37 6.77 -10.11 9.34
N PRO A 38 7.02 -8.84 9.74
CA PRO A 38 8.13 -8.48 10.61
C PRO A 38 7.86 -8.87 12.06
N VAL A 39 8.02 -10.15 12.38
CA VAL A 39 7.92 -10.71 13.73
C VAL A 39 9.31 -11.14 14.25
N ALA A 40 9.44 -11.34 15.56
CA ALA A 40 10.68 -11.86 16.13
C ALA A 40 10.99 -13.28 15.60
N GLN A 41 12.27 -13.59 15.42
CA GLN A 41 12.71 -14.90 14.95
C GLN A 41 12.29 -16.00 15.94
N GLY A 42 11.81 -17.13 15.42
CA GLY A 42 11.37 -18.28 16.23
C GLY A 42 9.94 -18.19 16.76
N THR A 43 9.23 -17.08 16.53
CA THR A 43 7.85 -16.90 17.00
C THR A 43 6.82 -17.68 16.18
N LEU A 44 7.18 -18.02 14.95
CA LEU A 44 6.37 -18.80 14.02
C LEU A 44 7.07 -20.11 13.68
N SER A 45 6.28 -21.16 13.50
CA SER A 45 6.73 -22.48 13.07
C SER A 45 5.73 -23.10 12.08
N SER A 46 6.13 -24.20 11.45
CA SER A 46 5.31 -24.94 10.50
C SER A 46 3.99 -25.43 11.11
N GLY A 47 2.86 -25.09 10.50
CA GLY A 47 1.55 -25.66 10.83
C GLY A 47 1.29 -27.01 10.17
N GLN A 48 0.06 -27.53 10.34
CA GLN A 48 -0.39 -28.79 9.75
C GLN A 48 -0.95 -28.65 8.32
N ASP A 49 -1.28 -27.43 7.90
CA ASP A 49 -1.76 -27.09 6.56
C ASP A 49 -0.64 -26.45 5.72
N LEU A 50 -0.95 -25.43 4.91
CA LEU A 50 0.04 -24.62 4.18
C LEU A 50 0.39 -23.33 4.93
N GLY A 51 -0.09 -23.16 6.16
CA GLY A 51 0.13 -22.00 7.01
C GLY A 51 1.02 -22.30 8.21
N VAL A 52 1.36 -21.25 8.94
CA VAL A 52 2.19 -21.31 10.15
C VAL A 52 1.36 -21.37 11.41
N VAL A 53 2.00 -21.71 12.53
CA VAL A 53 1.46 -21.58 13.88
C VAL A 53 2.40 -20.74 14.75
N ARG A 54 1.86 -20.13 15.81
CA ARG A 54 2.64 -19.47 16.85
C ARG A 54 3.34 -20.52 17.71
N THR A 55 4.66 -20.46 17.80
CA THR A 55 5.48 -21.46 18.50
C THR A 55 5.12 -21.63 19.98
N SER A 56 4.59 -20.60 20.64
CA SER A 56 4.32 -20.63 22.08
C SER A 56 3.06 -21.42 22.47
N ASN A 57 2.10 -21.58 21.57
CA ASN A 57 0.78 -22.14 21.90
C ASN A 57 0.04 -22.79 20.72
N ASP A 58 0.73 -23.03 19.61
CA ASP A 58 0.19 -23.61 18.37
C ASP A 58 -1.01 -22.86 17.77
N ALA A 59 -1.23 -21.60 18.16
CA ALA A 59 -2.29 -20.79 17.56
C ALA A 59 -2.01 -20.61 16.06
N ARG A 60 -3.02 -20.91 15.22
CA ARG A 60 -2.94 -20.72 13.77
C ARG A 60 -2.49 -19.29 13.46
N GLY A 61 -1.52 -19.15 12.55
CA GLY A 61 -1.00 -17.87 12.05
C GLY A 61 -2.00 -17.11 11.19
N SER A 62 -3.18 -16.84 11.73
CA SER A 62 -4.18 -15.97 11.11
C SER A 62 -3.67 -14.54 11.03
N ILE A 63 -4.35 -13.71 10.23
CA ILE A 63 -4.03 -12.30 10.13
C ILE A 63 -4.05 -11.59 11.50
N GLN A 64 -4.96 -11.98 12.40
CA GLN A 64 -5.02 -11.45 13.76
C GLN A 64 -3.77 -11.83 14.56
N VAL A 65 -3.34 -13.09 14.50
CA VAL A 65 -2.13 -13.54 15.19
C VAL A 65 -0.90 -12.81 14.64
N LEU A 66 -0.76 -12.69 13.32
CA LEU A 66 0.35 -11.96 12.70
C LEU A 66 0.36 -10.48 13.13
N ARG A 67 -0.79 -9.82 13.18
CA ARG A 67 -0.92 -8.44 13.66
C ARG A 67 -0.52 -8.32 15.13
N SER A 68 -0.99 -9.22 15.99
CA SER A 68 -0.59 -9.25 17.40
C SER A 68 0.93 -9.43 17.56
N LEU A 69 1.54 -10.34 16.80
CA LEU A 69 2.99 -10.56 16.84
C LEU A 69 3.79 -9.35 16.32
N MET A 70 3.28 -8.61 15.34
CA MET A 70 3.90 -7.35 14.90
C MET A 70 3.85 -6.28 16.00
N ILE A 71 2.73 -6.16 16.71
CA ILE A 71 2.58 -5.24 17.84
C ILE A 71 3.54 -5.63 18.98
N GLU A 72 3.62 -6.93 19.32
CA GLU A 72 4.59 -7.46 20.29
C GLU A 72 6.04 -7.17 19.86
N ASN A 73 6.32 -7.10 18.55
CA ASN A 73 7.63 -6.74 17.99
C ASN A 73 7.85 -5.22 17.82
N GLY A 74 6.97 -4.38 18.42
CA GLY A 74 7.11 -2.92 18.42
C GLY A 74 6.71 -2.22 17.12
N LEU A 75 5.92 -2.87 16.26
CA LEU A 75 5.34 -2.22 15.07
C LEU A 75 3.94 -1.70 15.35
N GLN A 76 3.62 -0.56 14.74
CA GLN A 76 2.25 -0.07 14.60
C GLN A 76 1.57 -0.84 13.47
N VAL A 77 0.38 -1.38 13.70
CA VAL A 77 -0.44 -1.98 12.63
C VAL A 77 -1.50 -0.98 12.25
N LEU A 78 -1.34 -0.35 11.08
CA LEU A 78 -2.18 0.74 10.61
C LEU A 78 -3.38 0.19 9.83
N GLY A 79 -4.57 0.59 10.26
CA GLY A 79 -5.82 0.41 9.53
C GLY A 79 -5.96 1.34 8.33
N GLN A 80 -7.15 1.33 7.74
CA GLN A 80 -7.48 2.21 6.62
C GLN A 80 -7.52 3.67 7.07
N GLY A 81 -6.78 4.55 6.39
CA GLY A 81 -6.70 5.98 6.71
C GLY A 81 -5.86 6.35 7.94
N GLU A 82 -5.37 5.38 8.70
CA GLU A 82 -4.46 5.64 9.81
C GLU A 82 -3.05 5.90 9.28
N VAL A 83 -2.38 6.94 9.77
CA VAL A 83 -1.00 7.24 9.37
C VAL A 83 0.04 6.89 10.44
N GLY A 84 -0.35 6.79 11.71
CA GLY A 84 0.54 6.41 12.82
C GLY A 84 1.63 7.45 13.14
N ASP A 85 2.55 7.05 14.00
CA ASP A 85 3.73 7.82 14.40
C ASP A 85 4.94 7.52 13.49
N PRO A 86 5.39 8.48 12.67
CA PRO A 86 6.46 8.29 11.69
C PRO A 86 7.86 8.13 12.29
N THR A 87 8.02 8.31 13.61
CA THR A 87 9.30 8.08 14.29
C THR A 87 9.62 6.60 14.47
N GLY A 88 8.60 5.73 14.39
CA GLY A 88 8.70 4.30 14.63
C GLY A 88 8.77 3.43 13.36
N ARG A 89 8.15 2.25 13.45
CA ARG A 89 7.94 1.32 12.34
C ARG A 89 6.46 0.96 12.28
N ALA A 90 5.92 0.86 11.08
CA ALA A 90 4.53 0.49 10.87
C ALA A 90 4.39 -0.60 9.80
N TRP A 91 3.28 -1.32 9.88
CA TRP A 91 2.76 -2.22 8.87
C TRP A 91 1.38 -1.73 8.44
N ALA A 92 1.15 -1.60 7.14
CA ALA A 92 -0.14 -1.30 6.56
C ALA A 92 -0.41 -2.26 5.41
N GLU A 93 -1.66 -2.67 5.25
CA GLU A 93 -2.10 -3.43 4.09
C GLU A 93 -2.78 -2.47 3.10
N ALA A 94 -2.47 -2.63 1.81
CA ALA A 94 -3.01 -1.81 0.75
C ALA A 94 -3.31 -2.69 -0.47
N GLY A 95 -4.48 -2.48 -1.06
CA GLY A 95 -4.95 -3.30 -2.18
C GLY A 95 -5.65 -4.58 -1.74
N GLU A 96 -6.38 -5.15 -2.69
CA GLU A 96 -7.18 -6.36 -2.56
C GLU A 96 -7.00 -7.24 -3.81
N ILE A 97 -5.87 -7.09 -4.51
CA ILE A 97 -5.65 -7.68 -5.83
C ILE A 97 -5.87 -9.19 -5.85
N ASP A 98 -5.46 -9.90 -4.80
CA ASP A 98 -5.62 -11.34 -4.72
C ASP A 98 -7.09 -11.76 -4.54
N ARG A 99 -7.79 -11.11 -3.60
CA ARG A 99 -9.23 -11.33 -3.39
C ARG A 99 -10.01 -11.03 -4.68
N ARG A 100 -9.71 -9.90 -5.33
CA ARG A 100 -10.35 -9.48 -6.60
C ARG A 100 -10.04 -10.44 -7.73
N GLY A 101 -8.82 -10.99 -7.78
CA GLY A 101 -8.45 -12.01 -8.76
C GLY A 101 -9.32 -13.26 -8.65
N HIS A 102 -9.48 -13.78 -7.43
CA HIS A 102 -10.36 -14.92 -7.16
C HIS A 102 -11.85 -14.60 -7.39
N GLU A 103 -12.32 -13.40 -7.03
CA GLU A 103 -13.72 -12.98 -7.18
C GLU A 103 -14.12 -12.70 -8.64
N SER A 104 -13.23 -12.08 -9.42
CA SER A 104 -13.57 -11.48 -10.72
C SER A 104 -12.91 -12.16 -11.92
N GLY A 105 -11.90 -13.02 -11.71
CA GLY A 105 -11.17 -13.68 -12.79
C GLY A 105 -10.66 -12.67 -13.82
N LEU A 106 -11.13 -12.78 -15.09
CA LEU A 106 -10.74 -11.85 -16.16
C LEU A 106 -11.16 -10.40 -15.91
N GLY A 107 -12.19 -10.16 -15.09
CA GLY A 107 -12.58 -8.81 -14.68
C GLY A 107 -11.49 -8.06 -13.93
N LEU A 108 -10.52 -8.78 -13.33
CA LEU A 108 -9.37 -8.19 -12.66
C LEU A 108 -8.61 -7.20 -13.57
N VAL A 109 -8.54 -7.47 -14.88
CA VAL A 109 -7.82 -6.62 -15.85
C VAL A 109 -8.30 -5.18 -15.81
N GLU A 110 -9.60 -4.96 -15.59
CA GLU A 110 -10.21 -3.62 -15.51
C GLU A 110 -9.90 -2.93 -14.18
N GLU A 111 -9.55 -3.69 -13.15
CA GLU A 111 -9.31 -3.20 -11.80
C GLU A 111 -7.83 -3.00 -11.46
N VAL A 112 -6.89 -3.63 -12.19
CA VAL A 112 -5.44 -3.55 -11.92
C VAL A 112 -4.96 -2.12 -11.77
N SER A 113 -5.36 -1.21 -12.67
CA SER A 113 -4.98 0.19 -12.62
C SER A 113 -5.46 0.86 -11.32
N ARG A 114 -6.70 0.59 -10.90
CA ARG A 114 -7.27 1.13 -9.66
C ARG A 114 -6.54 0.61 -8.42
N GLU A 115 -6.14 -0.66 -8.43
CA GLU A 115 -5.37 -1.25 -7.33
C GLU A 115 -3.95 -0.67 -7.25
N ILE A 116 -3.32 -0.37 -8.39
CA ILE A 116 -2.05 0.36 -8.44
C ILE A 116 -2.20 1.76 -7.83
N GLU A 117 -3.25 2.51 -8.22
CA GLU A 117 -3.54 3.83 -7.66
C GLU A 117 -3.73 3.77 -6.15
N ARG A 118 -4.53 2.82 -5.66
CA ARG A 118 -4.77 2.64 -4.22
C ARG A 118 -3.46 2.44 -3.44
N VAL A 119 -2.54 1.63 -3.97
CA VAL A 119 -1.23 1.40 -3.33
C VAL A 119 -0.35 2.65 -3.42
N ALA A 120 -0.36 3.36 -4.56
CA ALA A 120 0.40 4.58 -4.75
C ALA A 120 -0.06 5.70 -3.79
N ASP A 121 -1.38 5.90 -3.67
CA ASP A 121 -2.00 6.86 -2.77
C ASP A 121 -1.67 6.53 -1.32
N ARG A 122 -1.73 5.26 -0.93
CA ARG A 122 -1.37 4.84 0.43
C ARG A 122 0.11 5.10 0.73
N ALA A 123 1.00 4.85 -0.22
CA ALA A 123 2.42 5.15 -0.04
C ALA A 123 2.66 6.67 0.10
N ARG A 124 1.98 7.48 -0.72
CA ARG A 124 2.04 8.95 -0.64
C ARG A 124 1.50 9.48 0.69
N GLU A 125 0.35 8.99 1.14
CA GLU A 125 -0.28 9.39 2.40
C GLU A 125 0.67 9.18 3.58
N LEU A 126 1.36 8.04 3.63
CA LEU A 126 2.34 7.77 4.67
C LEU A 126 3.57 8.69 4.54
N LEU A 127 4.12 8.90 3.34
CA LEU A 127 5.24 9.82 3.17
C LEU A 127 4.88 11.27 3.55
N ASP A 128 3.68 11.73 3.19
CA ASP A 128 3.14 13.04 3.55
C ASP A 128 2.93 13.19 5.06
N ALA A 129 2.61 12.11 5.76
CA ALA A 129 2.53 12.06 7.22
C ALA A 129 3.91 12.04 7.92
N GLY A 130 5.01 12.14 7.15
CA GLY A 130 6.37 12.25 7.68
C GLY A 130 7.15 10.95 7.74
N TRP A 131 6.60 9.83 7.24
CA TRP A 131 7.36 8.58 7.15
C TRP A 131 8.54 8.76 6.19
N ARG A 132 9.76 8.42 6.63
CA ARG A 132 10.98 8.64 5.83
C ARG A 132 11.07 7.75 4.59
N ARG A 133 10.44 6.58 4.63
CA ARG A 133 10.50 5.54 3.61
C ARG A 133 9.30 4.62 3.71
N VAL A 134 8.75 4.23 2.56
CA VAL A 134 7.74 3.18 2.43
C VAL A 134 8.34 2.03 1.62
N ASP A 135 8.34 0.83 2.18
CA ASP A 135 8.65 -0.40 1.44
C ASP A 135 7.35 -1.06 1.00
N VAL A 136 7.10 -1.11 -0.31
CA VAL A 136 5.96 -1.84 -0.87
C VAL A 136 6.42 -3.23 -1.28
N ILE A 137 5.76 -4.25 -0.74
CA ILE A 137 6.04 -5.67 -0.98
C ILE A 137 4.75 -6.42 -1.29
N THR A 138 4.88 -7.57 -1.95
CA THR A 138 3.81 -8.55 -2.13
C THR A 138 4.37 -9.93 -1.80
N ASP A 139 3.53 -10.78 -1.24
CA ASP A 139 3.85 -12.13 -0.79
C ASP A 139 4.01 -13.11 -1.94
N HIS A 140 3.21 -12.98 -2.99
CA HIS A 140 3.33 -13.78 -4.19
C HIS A 140 2.83 -13.03 -5.43
N GLY A 141 3.21 -13.53 -6.60
CA GLY A 141 2.51 -13.19 -7.83
C GLY A 141 1.36 -14.15 -8.12
N TRP A 142 0.90 -14.14 -9.37
CA TRP A 142 -0.29 -14.88 -9.80
C TRP A 142 -0.28 -15.13 -11.30
N LEU A 143 -1.11 -16.06 -11.74
CA LEU A 143 -1.45 -16.29 -13.14
C LEU A 143 -2.88 -15.84 -13.41
N LEU A 144 -3.09 -15.29 -14.60
CA LEU A 144 -4.40 -15.00 -15.16
C LEU A 144 -4.40 -15.49 -16.60
N LEU A 145 -5.27 -16.44 -16.93
CA LEU A 145 -5.36 -17.03 -18.27
C LEU A 145 -6.79 -16.87 -18.81
N PRO A 146 -6.98 -16.14 -19.93
CA PRO A 146 -8.26 -16.10 -20.63
C PRO A 146 -8.79 -17.50 -20.98
N GLY A 147 -10.06 -17.76 -20.63
CA GLY A 147 -10.64 -19.09 -20.72
C GLY A 147 -10.54 -19.79 -19.37
N GLU A 148 -9.58 -20.70 -19.22
CA GLU A 148 -9.27 -21.38 -17.97
C GLU A 148 -7.83 -21.93 -17.97
N LEU A 149 -7.25 -22.08 -16.78
CA LEU A 149 -6.04 -22.87 -16.57
C LEU A 149 -6.36 -24.34 -16.90
N PRO A 150 -5.56 -25.02 -17.75
CA PRO A 150 -5.81 -26.41 -18.10
C PRO A 150 -5.82 -27.30 -16.86
N LYS A 151 -6.95 -27.99 -16.65
CA LYS A 151 -7.10 -28.89 -15.52
C LYS A 151 -6.14 -30.08 -15.65
N MET A 152 -5.55 -30.48 -14.53
CA MET A 152 -4.87 -31.75 -14.36
C MET A 152 -5.30 -32.44 -13.07
N GLU A 153 -5.15 -33.76 -13.01
CA GLU A 153 -5.56 -34.51 -11.83
C GLU A 153 -4.43 -34.68 -10.81
N LEU A 154 -4.75 -34.35 -9.56
CA LEU A 154 -4.01 -34.78 -8.38
C LEU A 154 -5.00 -35.43 -7.40
N PRO A 155 -4.89 -36.75 -7.15
CA PRO A 155 -5.83 -37.46 -6.29
C PRO A 155 -5.86 -36.90 -4.87
N VAL A 156 -7.05 -36.61 -4.34
CA VAL A 156 -7.19 -36.10 -2.95
C VAL A 156 -6.63 -37.10 -1.92
N GLY A 157 -6.66 -38.40 -2.24
CA GLY A 157 -6.13 -39.46 -1.40
C GLY A 157 -4.64 -39.32 -1.06
N VAL A 158 -3.85 -38.62 -1.89
CA VAL A 158 -2.41 -38.40 -1.67
C VAL A 158 -2.07 -37.04 -1.03
N THR A 159 -3.07 -36.19 -0.80
CA THR A 159 -2.89 -34.83 -0.26
C THR A 159 -3.38 -34.71 1.17
N VAL A 160 -2.72 -33.87 1.98
CA VAL A 160 -3.21 -33.38 3.27
C VAL A 160 -4.09 -32.14 3.03
N VAL A 161 -3.60 -31.21 2.21
CA VAL A 161 -4.31 -30.00 1.76
C VAL A 161 -4.03 -29.84 0.27
N LYS A 162 -5.06 -29.51 -0.50
CA LYS A 162 -4.97 -29.24 -1.95
C LYS A 162 -5.58 -27.88 -2.25
N LYS A 163 -4.85 -27.07 -3.01
CA LYS A 163 -5.30 -25.82 -3.65
C LYS A 163 -5.21 -25.98 -5.17
N GLY A 164 -5.59 -24.96 -5.94
CA GLY A 164 -5.52 -25.01 -7.39
C GLY A 164 -4.12 -25.33 -7.92
N ARG A 165 -3.05 -24.66 -7.45
CA ARG A 165 -1.70 -24.87 -8.03
C ARG A 165 -0.69 -25.55 -7.13
N CYS A 166 -1.05 -25.87 -5.89
CA CYS A 166 -0.19 -26.61 -4.98
C CYS A 166 -0.97 -27.54 -4.06
N ALA A 167 -0.26 -28.51 -3.49
CA ALA A 167 -0.81 -29.40 -2.48
C ALA A 167 0.26 -29.84 -1.48
N ARG A 168 -0.07 -29.82 -0.20
CA ARG A 168 0.71 -30.53 0.82
C ARG A 168 0.46 -32.02 0.66
N LEU A 169 1.52 -32.79 0.45
CA LEU A 169 1.42 -34.23 0.22
C LEU A 169 1.43 -35.00 1.55
N LYS A 170 0.76 -36.15 1.58
CA LYS A 170 0.92 -37.11 2.67
C LYS A 170 2.34 -37.69 2.66
N GLU A 171 2.82 -38.10 3.84
CA GLU A 171 4.08 -38.81 3.96
C GLU A 171 4.07 -40.08 3.10
N GLY A 172 5.18 -40.36 2.42
CA GLY A 172 5.32 -41.53 1.54
C GLY A 172 4.51 -41.50 0.22
N ALA A 173 3.63 -40.50 0.02
CA ALA A 173 2.80 -40.40 -1.19
C ALA A 173 3.65 -40.38 -2.48
N GLN A 174 3.28 -41.22 -3.44
CA GLN A 174 3.88 -41.25 -4.78
C GLN A 174 3.01 -40.41 -5.72
N VAL A 175 3.60 -39.39 -6.33
CA VAL A 175 2.90 -38.47 -7.24
C VAL A 175 3.73 -38.26 -8.50
N GLY A 176 3.05 -38.05 -9.64
CA GLY A 176 3.69 -37.74 -10.92
C GLY A 176 3.96 -36.25 -11.15
N VAL A 177 3.57 -35.38 -10.20
CA VAL A 177 3.75 -33.93 -10.30
C VAL A 177 5.08 -33.49 -9.69
N PRO A 178 5.69 -32.39 -10.16
CA PRO A 178 6.87 -31.82 -9.53
C PRO A 178 6.64 -31.52 -8.05
N THR A 179 7.69 -31.72 -7.23
CA THR A 179 7.63 -31.44 -5.79
C THR A 179 8.77 -30.56 -5.33
N VAL A 180 8.51 -29.73 -4.32
CA VAL A 180 9.51 -28.93 -3.61
C VAL A 180 9.38 -29.13 -2.09
N PRO A 181 10.46 -28.93 -1.31
CA PRO A 181 10.35 -28.78 0.13
C PRO A 181 9.51 -27.55 0.46
N TRP A 182 8.67 -27.63 1.50
CA TRP A 182 7.95 -26.46 1.99
C TRP A 182 8.91 -25.47 2.67
N HIS A 183 8.67 -24.17 2.47
CA HIS A 183 9.52 -23.12 3.03
C HIS A 183 9.67 -23.21 4.57
N TRP A 184 8.59 -23.53 5.29
CA TRP A 184 8.59 -23.58 6.76
C TRP A 184 9.06 -24.91 7.35
N ASP A 185 9.08 -25.97 6.54
CA ASP A 185 9.56 -27.30 6.94
C ASP A 185 10.06 -28.08 5.72
N SER A 186 11.38 -28.21 5.61
CA SER A 186 12.02 -28.89 4.48
C SER A 186 11.70 -30.39 4.39
N THR A 187 11.15 -31.00 5.45
CA THR A 187 10.72 -32.41 5.45
C THR A 187 9.33 -32.59 4.85
N VAL A 188 8.54 -31.52 4.76
CA VAL A 188 7.21 -31.53 4.14
C VAL A 188 7.33 -31.32 2.63
N ARG A 189 6.74 -32.25 1.87
CA ARG A 189 6.70 -32.17 0.40
C ARG A 189 5.45 -31.45 -0.10
N ILE A 190 5.67 -30.52 -1.01
CA ILE A 190 4.61 -29.77 -1.70
C ILE A 190 4.59 -30.19 -3.16
N GLY A 191 3.47 -30.74 -3.62
CA GLY A 191 3.22 -30.99 -5.04
C GLY A 191 2.76 -29.71 -5.74
N LEU A 192 3.24 -29.49 -6.96
CA LEU A 192 3.00 -28.28 -7.73
C LEU A 192 2.37 -28.61 -9.08
N ALA A 193 1.40 -27.80 -9.52
CA ALA A 193 0.87 -27.89 -10.88
C ALA A 193 1.92 -27.33 -11.87
N PRO A 194 2.43 -28.12 -12.85
CA PRO A 194 3.42 -27.68 -13.81
C PRO A 194 2.87 -26.65 -14.81
N GLY A 195 3.73 -25.74 -15.26
CA GLY A 195 3.37 -24.73 -16.25
C GLY A 195 2.21 -23.86 -15.77
N VAL A 196 1.18 -23.72 -16.61
CA VAL A 196 -0.04 -22.95 -16.31
C VAL A 196 -1.24 -23.85 -15.93
N THR A 197 -0.99 -25.12 -15.58
CA THR A 197 -2.07 -26.08 -15.23
C THR A 197 -2.64 -25.84 -13.83
N CYS A 198 -3.81 -26.41 -13.54
CA CYS A 198 -4.47 -26.31 -12.25
C CYS A 198 -5.04 -27.67 -11.82
N PHE A 199 -4.98 -28.01 -10.54
CA PHE A 199 -5.63 -29.18 -9.95
C PHE A 199 -7.15 -29.02 -9.81
N GLU A 200 -7.65 -27.80 -10.03
CA GLU A 200 -9.06 -27.41 -9.98
C GLU A 200 -9.50 -26.94 -11.36
N ALA A 201 -10.72 -27.33 -11.76
CA ALA A 201 -11.28 -26.94 -13.06
C ALA A 201 -11.85 -25.52 -13.01
N GLY A 202 -11.96 -24.85 -14.16
CA GLY A 202 -12.64 -23.56 -14.28
C GLY A 202 -11.90 -22.38 -13.64
N GLN A 203 -10.66 -22.57 -13.20
CA GLN A 203 -9.86 -21.49 -12.62
C GLN A 203 -9.30 -20.60 -13.73
N VAL A 204 -9.42 -19.29 -13.55
CA VAL A 204 -8.90 -18.27 -14.49
C VAL A 204 -7.76 -17.50 -13.86
N TYR A 205 -7.88 -17.19 -12.57
CA TYR A 205 -6.88 -16.56 -11.73
C TYR A 205 -6.42 -17.57 -10.69
N GLU A 206 -5.12 -17.83 -10.58
CA GLU A 206 -4.60 -18.75 -9.58
C GLU A 206 -3.14 -18.48 -9.23
N HIS A 207 -2.71 -18.98 -8.09
CA HIS A 207 -1.35 -18.89 -7.58
C HIS A 207 -0.99 -20.13 -6.73
N GLY A 208 0.31 -20.30 -6.44
CA GLY A 208 0.82 -21.38 -5.60
C GLY A 208 1.80 -22.31 -6.32
N GLY A 209 2.00 -22.11 -7.63
CA GLY A 209 2.97 -22.81 -8.45
C GLY A 209 4.39 -22.24 -8.35
N VAL A 210 5.16 -22.46 -9.41
CA VAL A 210 6.56 -22.03 -9.54
C VAL A 210 6.83 -21.28 -10.85
N SER A 211 5.80 -20.70 -11.47
CA SER A 211 6.03 -19.85 -12.64
C SER A 211 6.79 -18.58 -12.24
N LEU A 212 7.51 -17.96 -13.18
CA LEU A 212 8.21 -16.71 -12.91
C LEU A 212 7.24 -15.59 -12.47
N GLN A 213 6.04 -15.57 -13.03
CA GLN A 213 4.97 -14.64 -12.68
C GLN A 213 4.52 -14.79 -11.23
N GLU A 214 4.57 -16.00 -10.68
CA GLU A 214 4.21 -16.28 -9.28
C GLU A 214 5.40 -16.06 -8.32
N CYS A 215 6.62 -16.42 -8.75
CA CYS A 215 7.79 -16.43 -7.88
C CYS A 215 8.59 -15.12 -7.86
N VAL A 216 8.66 -14.38 -8.96
CA VAL A 216 9.49 -13.17 -9.04
C VAL A 216 8.62 -11.97 -8.68
N VAL A 217 8.74 -11.51 -7.43
CA VAL A 217 7.92 -10.43 -6.89
C VAL A 217 8.74 -9.15 -6.68
N PRO A 218 8.19 -7.98 -7.01
CA PRO A 218 8.89 -6.71 -6.88
C PRO A 218 8.87 -6.23 -5.43
N ARG A 219 10.00 -5.71 -4.95
CA ARG A 219 10.09 -4.91 -3.74
C ARG A 219 10.42 -3.48 -4.13
N LEU A 220 9.53 -2.56 -3.81
CA LEU A 220 9.74 -1.13 -4.07
C LEU A 220 10.15 -0.45 -2.78
N ARG A 221 11.22 0.33 -2.86
CA ARG A 221 11.61 1.28 -1.82
C ARG A 221 11.27 2.67 -2.32
N VAL A 222 10.36 3.33 -1.61
CA VAL A 222 9.84 4.64 -1.97
C VAL A 222 10.28 5.66 -0.93
N THR A 223 10.89 6.75 -1.38
CA THR A 223 11.31 7.86 -0.53
C THR A 223 10.96 9.19 -1.18
N VAL A 224 10.84 10.26 -0.40
CA VAL A 224 10.81 11.61 -0.96
C VAL A 224 12.20 11.88 -1.56
N GLY A 225 12.29 12.17 -2.86
CA GLY A 225 13.58 12.29 -3.54
C GLY A 225 14.48 13.39 -2.96
N LYS A 226 15.81 13.25 -3.13
CA LYS A 226 16.83 14.21 -2.62
C LYS A 226 16.64 15.66 -3.10
N ALA A 227 15.82 15.90 -4.11
CA ALA A 227 15.45 17.25 -4.54
C ALA A 227 14.41 17.94 -3.62
N ALA A 228 13.77 17.20 -2.71
CA ALA A 228 12.85 17.74 -1.69
C ALA A 228 13.54 18.02 -0.34
N THR A 229 14.85 17.75 -0.23
CA THR A 229 15.66 18.05 0.96
C THR A 229 16.52 19.30 0.83
N ALA A 230 16.30 20.11 -0.22
CA ALA A 230 16.72 21.50 -0.24
C ALA A 230 15.53 22.36 0.24
N THR A 231 15.44 22.53 1.56
CA THR A 231 14.61 23.50 2.30
C THR A 231 13.11 23.56 1.95
N GLY A 232 12.30 22.80 2.70
CA GLY A 232 10.88 23.08 2.94
C GLY A 232 9.95 22.90 1.74
N GLY A 233 9.05 21.92 1.80
CA GLY A 233 7.86 21.97 0.94
C GLY A 233 7.03 23.24 1.20
N PRO A 234 6.03 23.55 0.36
CA PRO A 234 5.15 24.67 0.59
C PRO A 234 4.47 24.54 1.96
N GLU A 235 4.84 25.41 2.89
CA GLU A 235 4.38 25.45 4.27
C GLU A 235 3.74 26.82 4.55
N ILE A 236 2.57 26.82 5.18
CA ILE A 236 1.97 28.04 5.70
C ILE A 236 2.60 28.29 7.07
N THR A 237 3.40 29.34 7.20
CA THR A 237 4.15 29.63 8.43
C THR A 237 3.39 30.52 9.38
N ARG A 238 2.51 31.40 8.85
CA ARG A 238 1.70 32.30 9.67
C ARG A 238 0.44 32.73 8.95
N VAL A 239 -0.64 32.87 9.70
CA VAL A 239 -1.87 33.50 9.25
C VAL A 239 -2.24 34.61 10.23
N LYS A 240 -2.54 35.81 9.72
CA LYS A 240 -2.92 36.97 10.52
C LYS A 240 -4.08 37.71 9.87
N TRP A 241 -5.17 37.85 10.61
CA TRP A 241 -6.31 38.69 10.23
C TRP A 241 -6.04 40.16 10.56
N LEU A 242 -6.44 41.06 9.66
CA LEU A 242 -6.25 42.50 9.71
C LEU A 242 -7.52 43.18 9.19
N GLY A 243 -8.59 43.15 9.99
CA GLY A 243 -9.94 43.51 9.53
C GLY A 243 -10.41 42.54 8.44
N LEU A 244 -10.89 43.07 7.32
CA LEU A 244 -11.31 42.28 6.15
C LEU A 244 -10.15 41.58 5.39
N MET A 245 -8.91 41.77 5.81
CA MET A 245 -7.74 41.21 5.13
C MET A 245 -7.14 40.05 5.90
N CYS A 246 -6.95 38.92 5.23
CA CYS A 246 -6.15 37.81 5.74
C CYS A 246 -4.75 37.86 5.15
N ARG A 247 -3.74 38.09 5.99
CA ARG A 247 -2.34 38.00 5.60
C ARG A 247 -1.81 36.60 5.90
N ILE A 248 -1.33 35.94 4.86
CA ILE A 248 -0.81 34.57 4.91
C ILE A 248 0.67 34.66 4.57
N GLU A 249 1.53 34.13 5.43
CA GLU A 249 2.96 33.97 5.23
C GLU A 249 3.26 32.49 5.01
N TYR A 250 4.16 32.21 4.09
CA TYR A 250 4.47 30.87 3.64
C TYR A 250 5.94 30.73 3.26
N SER A 251 6.46 29.51 3.38
CA SER A 251 7.82 29.14 2.96
C SER A 251 7.74 28.00 1.94
N GLY A 252 8.77 27.84 1.09
CA GLY A 252 8.82 26.72 0.15
C GLY A 252 7.76 26.73 -0.97
N VAL A 253 7.05 27.84 -1.18
CA VAL A 253 6.04 27.99 -2.24
C VAL A 253 6.64 28.65 -3.47
N ALA A 254 6.62 27.96 -4.61
CA ALA A 254 7.04 28.53 -5.89
C ALA A 254 6.11 29.68 -6.33
N ALA A 255 6.63 30.63 -7.11
CA ALA A 255 5.81 31.65 -7.76
C ALA A 255 4.80 31.00 -8.74
N GLY A 256 3.61 31.58 -8.86
CA GLY A 256 2.52 31.07 -9.70
C GLY A 256 1.66 29.99 -9.05
N ALA A 257 1.89 29.63 -7.78
CA ALA A 257 0.93 28.86 -6.99
C ALA A 257 -0.24 29.77 -6.59
N ALA A 258 -1.45 29.25 -6.45
CA ALA A 258 -2.61 30.02 -6.00
C ALA A 258 -2.84 29.83 -4.49
N VAL A 259 -3.12 30.91 -3.77
CA VAL A 259 -3.49 30.90 -2.36
C VAL A 259 -4.94 31.33 -2.21
N ASP A 260 -5.69 30.59 -1.41
CA ASP A 260 -7.14 30.77 -1.22
C ASP A 260 -7.55 30.45 0.23
N ILE A 261 -8.76 30.84 0.65
CA ILE A 261 -9.33 30.54 1.96
C ILE A 261 -10.69 29.89 1.76
N ARG A 262 -10.86 28.66 2.22
CA ARG A 262 -12.02 27.82 1.90
C ARG A 262 -12.65 27.22 3.15
N GLY A 263 -13.96 27.06 3.14
CA GLY A 263 -14.67 26.25 4.12
C GLY A 263 -14.35 24.75 4.02
N LEU A 264 -14.04 24.26 2.81
CA LEU A 264 -13.55 22.91 2.56
C LEU A 264 -12.30 22.94 1.66
N PRO A 265 -11.17 22.31 2.04
CA PRO A 265 -9.89 22.51 1.34
C PRO A 265 -9.92 22.15 -0.15
N ALA A 266 -10.64 21.09 -0.49
CA ALA A 266 -10.70 20.53 -1.83
C ALA A 266 -11.87 21.07 -2.68
N ASP A 267 -12.72 21.95 -2.14
CA ASP A 267 -13.89 22.49 -2.84
C ASP A 267 -13.71 24.00 -3.10
N PRO A 268 -13.36 24.41 -4.34
CA PRO A 268 -13.25 25.82 -4.72
C PRO A 268 -14.54 26.62 -4.53
N GLY A 269 -15.72 25.96 -4.52
CA GLY A 269 -17.02 26.61 -4.32
C GLY A 269 -17.23 27.12 -2.89
N THR A 270 -16.37 26.70 -1.95
CA THR A 270 -16.40 27.13 -0.55
C THR A 270 -15.41 28.26 -0.25
N SER A 271 -14.84 28.91 -1.27
CA SER A 271 -13.97 30.07 -1.11
C SER A 271 -14.70 31.21 -0.41
N ILE A 272 -14.11 31.73 0.67
CA ILE A 272 -14.59 32.92 1.37
C ILE A 272 -13.78 34.18 1.02
N ALA A 273 -12.65 34.02 0.33
CA ALA A 273 -11.91 35.14 -0.21
C ALA A 273 -12.63 35.70 -1.46
N GLU A 274 -12.58 37.02 -1.66
CA GLU A 274 -13.11 37.67 -2.87
C GLU A 274 -12.45 37.09 -4.13
N LYS A 275 -11.14 36.80 -4.05
CA LYS A 275 -10.37 36.17 -5.13
C LYS A 275 -9.12 35.50 -4.58
N ALA A 276 -8.87 34.26 -4.99
CA ALA A 276 -7.58 33.60 -4.83
C ALA A 276 -6.46 34.41 -5.51
N LYS A 277 -5.26 34.44 -4.91
CA LYS A 277 -4.12 35.19 -5.44
C LYS A 277 -2.95 34.29 -5.74
N GLU A 278 -2.29 34.58 -6.86
CA GLU A 278 -1.04 33.92 -7.22
C GLU A 278 0.13 34.41 -6.36
N THR A 279 1.02 33.51 -6.01
CA THR A 279 2.26 33.80 -5.27
C THR A 279 3.27 34.47 -6.20
N THR A 280 3.94 35.49 -5.68
CA THR A 280 4.98 36.25 -6.40
C THR A 280 6.41 35.86 -5.97
N GLY A 281 6.56 34.91 -5.05
CA GLY A 281 7.84 34.51 -4.46
C GLY A 281 8.25 35.32 -3.21
N GLU A 282 7.45 36.29 -2.76
CA GLU A 282 7.72 37.11 -1.58
C GLU A 282 7.50 36.40 -0.23
N GLY A 283 7.03 35.15 -0.22
CA GLY A 283 6.74 34.39 1.00
C GLY A 283 5.51 34.90 1.77
N LYS A 284 4.67 35.73 1.15
CA LYS A 284 3.42 36.25 1.74
C LYS A 284 2.39 36.61 0.69
N VAL A 285 1.13 36.62 1.08
CA VAL A 285 0.00 37.12 0.29
C VAL A 285 -1.07 37.69 1.21
N SER A 286 -1.90 38.59 0.70
CA SER A 286 -3.04 39.11 1.45
C SER A 286 -4.32 38.98 0.65
N LEU A 287 -5.30 38.26 1.19
CA LEU A 287 -6.60 38.00 0.59
C LEU A 287 -7.66 38.85 1.28
N LEU A 288 -8.58 39.42 0.50
CA LEU A 288 -9.74 40.14 1.04
C LEU A 288 -10.84 39.11 1.31
N VAL A 289 -11.41 39.16 2.52
CA VAL A 289 -12.58 38.38 2.94
C VAL A 289 -13.68 39.39 3.24
N PRO A 290 -14.62 39.61 2.29
CA PRO A 290 -15.58 40.71 2.36
C PRO A 290 -16.69 40.48 3.40
N ASP A 291 -16.90 39.24 3.82
CA ASP A 291 -17.93 38.89 4.80
C ASP A 291 -17.36 38.85 6.23
N GLU A 292 -17.70 39.87 7.03
CA GLU A 292 -17.33 39.96 8.44
C GLU A 292 -17.95 38.84 9.29
N GLN A 293 -19.02 38.19 8.83
CA GLN A 293 -19.68 37.10 9.57
C GLN A 293 -18.90 35.78 9.54
N CYS A 294 -17.87 35.67 8.70
CA CYS A 294 -16.95 34.53 8.74
C CYS A 294 -16.14 34.51 10.05
N GLU A 295 -16.07 35.62 10.79
CA GLU A 295 -15.34 35.69 12.05
C GLU A 295 -15.86 34.68 13.10
N GLY A 296 -14.99 33.82 13.62
CA GLY A 296 -15.32 32.71 14.53
C GLY A 296 -15.40 31.32 13.88
N GLU A 297 -15.50 31.24 12.54
CA GLU A 297 -15.62 29.97 11.82
C GLU A 297 -14.26 29.25 11.65
N GLU A 298 -14.32 27.92 11.53
CA GLU A 298 -13.15 27.12 11.13
C GLU A 298 -13.03 27.14 9.60
N VAL A 299 -11.89 27.62 9.11
CA VAL A 299 -11.61 27.74 7.68
C VAL A 299 -10.26 27.14 7.36
N HIS A 300 -10.00 26.89 6.08
CA HIS A 300 -8.74 26.32 5.62
C HIS A 300 -8.04 27.29 4.68
N VAL A 301 -6.81 27.67 5.04
CA VAL A 301 -5.93 28.35 4.10
C VAL A 301 -5.31 27.29 3.20
N VAL A 302 -5.47 27.44 1.89
CA VAL A 302 -4.99 26.47 0.91
C VAL A 302 -3.94 27.07 -0.01
N ILE A 303 -2.90 26.29 -0.32
CA ILE A 303 -1.91 26.56 -1.35
C ILE A 303 -2.10 25.51 -2.45
N ILE A 304 -2.31 25.99 -3.68
CA ILE A 304 -2.58 25.18 -4.86
C ILE A 304 -1.38 25.31 -5.78
N ALA A 305 -0.63 24.23 -5.92
CA ALA A 305 0.50 24.18 -6.84
C ALA A 305 0.02 24.31 -8.29
N PRO A 306 0.85 24.81 -9.23
CA PRO A 306 0.51 24.90 -10.66
C PRO A 306 0.05 23.56 -11.28
N GLY A 307 0.47 22.42 -10.72
CA GLY A 307 0.04 21.08 -11.11
C GLY A 307 -1.25 20.57 -10.43
N GLY A 308 -1.97 21.41 -9.69
CA GLY A 308 -3.24 21.07 -9.03
C GLY A 308 -3.13 20.39 -7.66
N GLY A 309 -1.91 20.15 -7.17
CA GLY A 309 -1.71 19.64 -5.80
C GLY A 309 -2.11 20.67 -4.74
N ILE A 310 -2.91 20.27 -3.76
CA ILE A 310 -3.41 21.15 -2.68
C ILE A 310 -2.70 20.81 -1.37
N ARG A 311 -2.18 21.83 -0.69
CA ARG A 311 -1.79 21.78 0.73
C ARG A 311 -2.65 22.76 1.50
N PHE A 312 -3.02 22.43 2.74
CA PHE A 312 -3.87 23.29 3.53
C PHE A 312 -3.52 23.26 5.02
N MET A 313 -3.92 24.31 5.73
CA MET A 313 -3.87 24.41 7.18
C MET A 313 -5.21 24.91 7.69
N SER A 314 -5.82 24.18 8.63
CA SER A 314 -6.99 24.68 9.37
C SER A 314 -6.59 25.86 10.24
N VAL A 315 -7.35 26.93 10.17
CA VAL A 315 -7.21 28.10 11.01
C VAL A 315 -8.59 28.50 11.53
N SER A 316 -8.67 28.79 12.82
CA SER A 316 -9.87 29.40 13.39
C SER A 316 -9.78 30.91 13.26
N LEU A 317 -10.88 31.54 12.85
CA LEU A 317 -11.03 32.98 12.83
C LEU A 317 -11.17 33.50 14.27
N ALA A 318 -10.05 33.85 14.90
CA ALA A 318 -10.04 34.57 16.17
C ALA A 318 -9.32 35.91 16.01
N ASN A 319 -9.96 37.00 16.42
CA ASN A 319 -9.30 38.28 16.59
C ASN A 319 -8.20 38.14 17.67
N ALA A 320 -6.98 38.56 17.33
CA ALA A 320 -5.87 38.74 18.27
C ALA A 320 -5.67 40.23 18.57
#